data_AF-A0A2V5TUW9-F1
#
_entry.id   AF-A0A2V5TUW9-F1
#
_cell.length_a   1.000
_cell.length_b   1.000
_cell.length_c   1.000
_cell.angle_alpha   90.00
_cell.angle_beta   90.00
_cell.angle_gamma   90.00
#
_symmetry.space_group_name_H-M   'P 1'
#
loop_
_entity.id
_entity.type
_entity.pdbx_description
1 polymer ?
#
loop_
_entity_poly.entity_id
_entity_poly.type
_entity_poly.pdbx_seq_one_letter_code
_entity_poly.pdbx_strand_id
1 'polypeptide(L)'
;MVVLEVIITLLVADFISGLFHWLEDAYGREEWPITGRLVTQPNILHHHNPRYFTRHGWCHSSWLLLCLGLLVLLCAWLSGFLTWHVWLFVALGVNANQIHKWAHRSPVENGPIITFLQCIWLLQTPRHHAQHHTDPKNSHYCVLTGFVNPILDTIRLWDALEAVIWSVFHVRRRTDNSVVVAGETLSGRATLERAQLKTVGAESAALSVSPTSNERSVGALRP
;
A
#
# COMPACT_ATOMS: atom_id res chain seq x y z
N MET A 1 -32.60 -9.35 -13.48
CA MET A 1 -31.59 -10.33 -13.05
C MET A 1 -30.63 -9.65 -12.06
N VAL A 2 -31.06 -9.44 -10.82
CA VAL A 2 -30.32 -8.61 -9.85
C VAL A 2 -28.98 -9.24 -9.43
N VAL A 3 -28.93 -10.57 -9.28
CA VAL A 3 -27.68 -11.27 -8.91
C VAL A 3 -26.58 -11.05 -9.95
N LEU A 4 -26.93 -11.13 -11.24
CA LEU A 4 -25.98 -10.89 -12.32
C LEU A 4 -25.46 -9.45 -12.30
N GLU A 5 -26.36 -8.48 -12.05
CA GLU A 5 -25.99 -7.06 -11.95
C GLU A 5 -25.05 -6.77 -10.76
N VAL A 6 -25.27 -7.43 -9.62
CA VAL A 6 -24.36 -7.36 -8.46
C VAL A 6 -22.98 -7.91 -8.82
N ILE A 7 -22.93 -9.08 -9.48
CA ILE A 7 -21.67 -9.71 -9.89
C ILE A 7 -20.92 -8.79 -10.87
N ILE A 8 -21.59 -8.27 -11.89
CA ILE A 8 -20.97 -7.37 -12.88
C ILE A 8 -20.43 -6.12 -12.17
N THR A 9 -21.21 -5.51 -11.28
CA THR A 9 -20.77 -4.32 -10.53
C THR A 9 -19.55 -4.60 -9.67
N LEU A 10 -19.51 -5.77 -9.01
CA LEU A 10 -18.35 -6.22 -8.23
C LEU A 10 -17.10 -6.38 -9.11
N LEU A 11 -17.21 -7.07 -10.24
CA LEU A 11 -16.08 -7.30 -11.14
C LEU A 11 -15.57 -5.99 -11.76
N VAL A 12 -16.47 -5.04 -12.08
CA VAL A 12 -16.09 -3.71 -12.55
C VAL A 12 -15.38 -2.91 -11.45
N ALA A 13 -15.90 -2.93 -10.22
CA ALA A 13 -15.23 -2.27 -9.09
C ALA A 13 -13.83 -2.85 -8.84
N ASP A 14 -13.68 -4.17 -8.96
CA ASP A 14 -12.41 -4.85 -8.77
C ASP A 14 -11.41 -4.50 -9.88
N PHE A 15 -11.85 -4.49 -11.14
CA PHE A 15 -11.06 -4.01 -12.27
C PHE A 15 -10.57 -2.57 -12.05
N ILE A 16 -11.46 -1.66 -11.66
CA ILE A 16 -11.09 -0.25 -11.41
C ILE A 16 -10.09 -0.15 -10.26
N SER A 17 -10.25 -0.97 -9.21
CA SER A 17 -9.26 -1.02 -8.12
C SER A 17 -7.87 -1.40 -8.64
N GLY A 18 -7.80 -2.40 -9.53
CA GLY A 18 -6.55 -2.82 -10.16
C GLY A 18 -5.97 -1.77 -11.09
N LEU A 19 -6.79 -1.05 -11.85
CA LEU A 19 -6.33 0.03 -12.72
C LEU A 19 -5.64 1.15 -11.94
N PHE A 20 -6.24 1.60 -10.83
CA PHE A 20 -5.63 2.63 -9.98
C PHE A 20 -4.38 2.14 -9.27
N HIS A 21 -4.37 0.89 -8.79
CA HIS A 21 -3.21 0.29 -8.16
C HIS A 21 -2.03 0.15 -9.14
N TRP A 22 -2.29 -0.31 -10.37
CA TRP A 22 -1.28 -0.34 -11.44
C TRP A 22 -0.75 1.05 -11.78
N LEU A 23 -1.63 2.05 -11.93
CA LEU A 23 -1.21 3.43 -12.20
C LEU A 23 -0.30 3.98 -11.11
N GLU A 24 -0.66 3.73 -9.85
CA GLU A 24 0.12 4.12 -8.69
C GLU A 24 1.51 3.48 -8.68
N ASP A 25 1.58 2.17 -8.87
CA ASP A 25 2.83 1.43 -8.88
C ASP A 25 3.74 1.85 -10.03
N ALA A 26 3.17 1.86 -11.24
CA ALA A 26 3.91 2.01 -12.46
C ALA A 26 4.29 3.47 -12.73
N TYR A 27 3.50 4.44 -12.30
CA TYR A 27 3.69 5.84 -12.68
C TYR A 27 3.63 6.84 -11.53
N GLY A 28 3.16 6.44 -10.34
CA GLY A 28 3.15 7.27 -9.15
C GLY A 28 4.55 7.78 -8.79
N ARG A 29 4.62 9.04 -8.35
CA ARG A 29 5.87 9.72 -7.94
C ARG A 29 5.72 10.29 -6.54
N GLU A 30 6.69 10.02 -5.67
CA GLU A 30 6.66 10.46 -4.27
C GLU A 30 6.71 11.99 -4.13
N GLU A 31 7.34 12.66 -5.10
CA GLU A 31 7.52 14.09 -5.18
C GLU A 31 6.27 14.86 -5.64
N TRP A 32 5.22 14.17 -6.11
CA TRP A 32 3.99 14.84 -6.53
C TRP A 32 3.29 15.49 -5.32
N PRO A 33 2.84 16.76 -5.46
CA PRO A 33 2.44 17.58 -4.31
C PRO A 33 1.23 17.04 -3.54
N ILE A 34 0.35 16.32 -4.22
CA ILE A 34 -0.90 15.78 -3.65
C ILE A 34 -0.83 14.25 -3.62
N THR A 35 -0.83 13.62 -4.79
CA THR A 35 -0.88 12.15 -4.91
C THR A 35 0.39 11.47 -4.43
N GLY A 36 1.55 12.13 -4.51
CA GLY A 36 2.81 11.58 -3.99
C GLY A 36 2.72 11.33 -2.49
N ARG A 37 2.27 12.32 -1.73
CA ARG A 37 2.10 12.21 -0.26
C ARG A 37 0.92 11.31 0.15
N LEU A 38 -0.21 11.39 -0.55
CA LEU A 38 -1.45 10.76 -0.10
C LEU A 38 -1.64 9.32 -0.57
N VAL A 39 -0.96 8.92 -1.65
CA VAL A 39 -1.17 7.66 -2.37
C VAL A 39 0.19 6.96 -2.50
N THR A 40 1.09 7.50 -3.33
CA THR A 40 2.32 6.82 -3.75
C THR A 40 3.28 6.50 -2.59
N GLN A 41 3.58 7.46 -1.70
CA GLN A 41 4.46 7.23 -0.55
C GLN A 41 3.92 6.13 0.39
N PRO A 42 2.64 6.18 0.83
CA PRO A 42 2.01 5.07 1.56
C PRO A 42 2.12 3.72 0.88
N ASN A 43 1.95 3.65 -0.45
CA ASN A 43 2.01 2.39 -1.18
C ASN A 43 3.43 1.85 -1.36
N ILE A 44 4.42 2.71 -1.57
CA ILE A 44 5.83 2.28 -1.56
C ILE A 44 6.21 1.75 -0.18
N LEU A 45 5.81 2.45 0.89
CA LEU A 45 6.03 1.95 2.25
C LEU A 45 5.32 0.60 2.48
N HIS A 46 4.15 0.41 1.87
CA HIS A 46 3.46 -0.87 1.87
C HIS A 46 4.28 -1.97 1.17
N HIS A 47 4.91 -1.70 0.04
CA HIS A 47 5.74 -2.71 -0.65
C HIS A 47 7.02 -3.07 0.10
N HIS A 48 7.57 -2.13 0.88
CA HIS A 48 8.71 -2.40 1.79
C HIS A 48 8.29 -3.08 3.10
N ASN A 49 7.15 -2.69 3.65
CA ASN A 49 6.61 -3.20 4.90
C ASN A 49 5.12 -3.53 4.74
N PRO A 50 4.78 -4.71 4.20
CA PRO A 50 3.42 -5.07 3.78
C PRO A 50 2.37 -4.91 4.88
N ARG A 51 2.76 -5.08 6.15
CA ARG A 51 1.84 -5.02 7.30
C ARG A 51 1.79 -3.65 7.98
N TYR A 52 2.54 -2.65 7.53
CA TYR A 52 2.58 -1.34 8.19
C TYR A 52 1.20 -0.69 8.23
N PHE A 53 0.54 -0.58 7.08
CA PHE A 53 -0.75 0.08 6.92
C PHE A 53 -1.92 -0.64 7.60
N THR A 54 -1.78 -1.93 7.96
CA THR A 54 -2.85 -2.68 8.65
C THR A 54 -3.07 -2.19 10.08
N ARG A 55 -2.15 -1.39 10.62
CA ARG A 55 -2.22 -0.79 11.97
C ARG A 55 -3.16 0.41 12.02
N HIS A 56 -3.49 1.00 10.87
CA HIS A 56 -4.35 2.17 10.80
C HIS A 56 -5.84 1.79 10.84
N GLY A 57 -6.65 2.63 11.49
CA GLY A 57 -8.11 2.47 11.50
C GLY A 57 -8.76 2.73 10.13
N TRP A 58 -10.08 2.51 10.05
CA TRP A 58 -10.84 2.68 8.81
C TRP A 58 -10.73 4.10 8.25
N CYS A 59 -10.99 5.12 9.07
CA CYS A 59 -10.98 6.52 8.61
C CYS A 59 -9.63 6.91 8.01
N HIS A 60 -8.52 6.54 8.66
CA HIS A 60 -7.18 6.88 8.18
C HIS A 60 -6.89 6.25 6.80
N SER A 61 -7.35 5.03 6.56
CA SER A 61 -7.08 4.35 5.28
C SER A 61 -8.13 4.61 4.21
N SER A 62 -9.35 4.97 4.57
CA SER A 62 -10.45 5.08 3.61
C SER A 62 -10.91 6.52 3.35
N TRP A 63 -10.43 7.54 4.07
CA TRP A 63 -10.94 8.91 3.89
C TRP A 63 -10.78 9.43 2.45
N LEU A 64 -9.65 9.17 1.78
CA LEU A 64 -9.41 9.65 0.41
C LEU A 64 -10.39 8.97 -0.56
N LEU A 65 -10.53 7.65 -0.45
CA LEU A 65 -11.49 6.87 -1.25
C LEU A 65 -12.93 7.28 -0.94
N LEU A 66 -13.24 7.63 0.31
CA LEU A 66 -14.55 8.18 0.71
C LEU A 66 -14.82 9.52 0.03
N CYS A 67 -13.87 10.45 0.05
CA CYS A 67 -14.00 11.73 -0.66
C CYS A 67 -14.23 11.53 -2.16
N LEU A 68 -13.46 10.65 -2.80
CA LEU A 68 -13.64 10.31 -4.22
C LEU A 68 -14.98 9.62 -4.48
N GLY A 69 -15.40 8.71 -3.60
CA GLY A 69 -16.69 8.03 -3.68
C GLY A 69 -17.87 9.00 -3.57
N LEU A 70 -17.82 9.94 -2.62
CA LEU A 70 -18.83 11.00 -2.48
C LEU A 70 -18.87 11.91 -3.70
N LEU A 71 -17.72 12.22 -4.31
CA LEU A 71 -17.67 12.96 -5.57
C LEU A 71 -18.34 12.18 -6.72
N VAL A 72 -18.08 10.88 -6.84
CA VAL A 72 -18.75 10.01 -7.84
C VAL A 72 -20.27 10.02 -7.63
N LEU A 73 -20.74 9.88 -6.39
CA LEU A 73 -22.18 9.93 -6.07
C LEU A 73 -22.79 11.30 -6.44
N LEU A 74 -22.11 12.40 -6.11
CA LEU A 74 -22.56 13.74 -6.44
C LEU A 74 -22.67 13.95 -7.95
N CYS A 75 -21.64 13.56 -8.71
CA CYS A 75 -21.64 13.65 -10.17
C CYS A 75 -22.76 12.80 -10.79
N ALA A 76 -22.95 11.57 -10.30
CA ALA A 76 -24.03 10.70 -10.77
C ALA A 76 -25.41 11.28 -10.47
N TRP A 77 -25.59 11.89 -9.29
CA TRP A 77 -26.83 12.57 -8.93
C TRP A 77 -27.12 13.77 -9.83
N LEU A 78 -26.15 14.67 -10.00
CA LEU A 78 -26.28 15.86 -10.84
C LEU A 78 -26.55 15.51 -12.31
N SER A 79 -26.02 14.38 -12.77
CA SER A 79 -26.18 13.92 -14.16
C SER A 79 -27.43 13.06 -14.37
N GLY A 80 -28.23 12.79 -13.33
CA GLY A 80 -29.42 11.94 -13.42
C GLY A 80 -29.15 10.43 -13.56
N PHE A 81 -27.92 9.98 -13.27
CA PHE A 81 -27.47 8.58 -13.38
C PHE A 81 -27.23 7.90 -12.03
N LEU A 82 -27.72 8.45 -10.92
CA LEU A 82 -27.56 7.83 -9.60
C LEU A 82 -28.44 6.57 -9.49
N THR A 83 -27.83 5.40 -9.60
CA THR A 83 -28.48 4.10 -9.43
C THR A 83 -27.93 3.35 -8.22
N TRP A 84 -28.59 2.25 -7.82
CA TRP A 84 -28.07 1.38 -6.76
C TRP A 84 -26.74 0.71 -7.16
N HIS A 85 -26.46 0.54 -8.46
CA HIS A 85 -25.16 0.07 -8.95
C HIS A 85 -24.04 1.07 -8.61
N VAL A 86 -24.29 2.37 -8.76
CA VAL A 86 -23.32 3.41 -8.38
C VAL A 86 -23.08 3.38 -6.88
N TRP A 87 -24.14 3.23 -6.07
CA TRP A 87 -24.00 3.06 -4.62
C TRP A 87 -23.15 1.84 -4.26
N LEU A 88 -23.41 0.68 -4.89
CA LEU A 88 -22.65 -0.54 -4.66
C LEU A 88 -21.18 -0.38 -5.09
N PHE A 89 -20.94 0.18 -6.28
CA PHE A 89 -19.59 0.46 -6.79
C PHE A 89 -18.80 1.35 -5.82
N VAL A 90 -19.41 2.43 -5.34
CA VAL A 90 -18.78 3.34 -4.37
C VAL A 90 -18.55 2.63 -3.02
N ALA A 91 -19.51 1.87 -2.52
CA ALA A 91 -19.34 1.11 -1.28
C ALA A 91 -18.17 0.12 -1.36
N LEU A 92 -18.01 -0.57 -2.49
CA LEU A 92 -16.88 -1.46 -2.75
C LEU A 92 -15.56 -0.67 -2.83
N GLY A 93 -15.53 0.41 -3.61
CA GLY A 93 -14.34 1.25 -3.79
C GLY A 93 -13.83 1.86 -2.48
N VAL A 94 -14.72 2.43 -1.66
CA VAL A 94 -14.33 3.03 -0.35
C VAL A 94 -13.73 2.00 0.62
N ASN A 95 -14.13 0.73 0.48
CA ASN A 95 -13.64 -0.37 1.30
C ASN A 95 -12.47 -1.15 0.68
N ALA A 96 -11.96 -0.74 -0.50
CA ALA A 96 -10.85 -1.41 -1.17
C ALA A 96 -9.62 -1.55 -0.26
N ASN A 97 -9.25 -0.48 0.45
CA ASN A 97 -8.13 -0.50 1.39
C ASN A 97 -8.36 -1.43 2.61
N GLN A 98 -9.60 -1.71 2.99
CA GLN A 98 -9.88 -2.66 4.07
C GLN A 98 -9.72 -4.10 3.57
N ILE A 99 -10.18 -4.38 2.36
CA ILE A 99 -10.03 -5.69 1.74
C ILE A 99 -8.56 -5.98 1.47
N HIS A 100 -7.82 -5.00 0.95
CA HIS A 100 -6.37 -5.08 0.78
C HIS A 100 -5.65 -5.36 2.10
N LYS A 101 -6.02 -4.69 3.21
CA LYS A 101 -5.48 -5.02 4.55
C LYS A 101 -5.79 -6.45 4.97
N TRP A 102 -6.98 -6.97 4.71
CA TRP A 102 -7.32 -8.36 5.02
C TRP A 102 -6.45 -9.35 4.24
N ALA A 103 -5.95 -8.99 3.05
CA ALA A 103 -4.98 -9.80 2.33
C ALA A 103 -3.58 -9.82 2.98
N HIS A 104 -3.25 -8.86 3.87
CA HIS A 104 -1.98 -8.81 4.61
C HIS A 104 -2.06 -9.36 6.05
N ARG A 105 -3.25 -9.79 6.47
CA ARG A 105 -3.51 -10.31 7.81
C ARG A 105 -3.61 -11.84 7.79
N SER A 106 -3.29 -12.45 8.92
CA SER A 106 -3.49 -13.89 9.10
C SER A 106 -4.99 -14.21 9.22
N PRO A 107 -5.40 -15.47 8.94
CA PRO A 107 -6.80 -15.90 9.11
C PRO A 107 -7.34 -15.66 10.53
N VAL A 108 -6.51 -15.86 11.55
CA VAL A 108 -6.88 -15.62 12.96
C VAL A 108 -7.20 -14.15 13.19
N GLU A 109 -6.43 -13.24 12.61
CA GLU A 109 -6.67 -11.80 12.75
C GLU A 109 -7.92 -11.33 12.00
N ASN A 110 -8.21 -11.94 10.84
CA ASN A 110 -9.38 -11.61 10.02
C ASN A 110 -10.70 -12.19 10.58
N GLY A 111 -10.61 -13.24 11.38
CA GLY A 111 -11.78 -13.95 11.91
C GLY A 111 -12.48 -14.82 10.86
N PRO A 112 -13.53 -15.56 11.26
CA PRO A 112 -14.11 -16.63 10.45
C PRO A 112 -14.83 -16.12 9.20
N ILE A 113 -15.53 -14.98 9.28
CA ILE A 113 -16.33 -14.46 8.16
C ILE A 113 -15.42 -14.03 7.00
N ILE A 114 -14.43 -13.17 7.27
CA ILE A 114 -13.51 -12.69 6.25
C ILE A 114 -12.70 -13.85 5.67
N THR A 115 -12.22 -14.75 6.53
CA THR A 115 -11.49 -15.95 6.09
C THR A 115 -12.35 -16.82 5.17
N PHE A 116 -13.63 -17.04 5.51
CA PHE A 116 -14.55 -17.80 4.66
C PHE A 116 -14.76 -17.13 3.29
N LEU A 117 -14.98 -15.81 3.27
CA LEU A 117 -15.14 -15.05 2.02
C LEU A 117 -13.87 -15.08 1.15
N GLN A 118 -12.68 -15.12 1.76
CA GLN A 118 -11.41 -15.34 1.07
C GLN A 118 -11.32 -16.77 0.51
N CYS A 119 -11.77 -17.80 1.24
CA CYS A 119 -11.76 -19.19 0.76
C CYS A 119 -12.60 -19.38 -0.52
N ILE A 120 -13.71 -18.65 -0.66
CA ILE A 120 -14.57 -18.70 -1.85
C ILE A 120 -14.22 -17.62 -2.90
N TRP A 121 -13.09 -16.92 -2.74
CA TRP A 121 -12.55 -15.91 -3.67
C TRP A 121 -13.41 -14.64 -3.83
N LEU A 122 -14.47 -14.49 -3.04
CA LEU A 122 -15.27 -13.27 -3.03
C LEU A 122 -14.49 -12.08 -2.45
N LEU A 123 -13.52 -12.34 -1.57
CA LEU A 123 -12.51 -11.40 -1.15
C LEU A 123 -11.11 -11.86 -1.58
N GLN A 124 -10.23 -10.91 -1.92
CA GLN A 124 -8.86 -11.23 -2.28
C GLN A 124 -8.14 -11.97 -1.15
N THR A 125 -7.44 -13.05 -1.50
CA THR A 125 -6.75 -13.91 -0.53
C THR A 125 -5.31 -13.44 -0.28
N PRO A 126 -4.73 -13.74 0.90
CA PRO A 126 -3.33 -13.42 1.17
C PRO A 126 -2.36 -14.06 0.17
N ARG A 127 -2.60 -15.32 -0.20
CA ARG A 127 -1.75 -16.04 -1.18
C ARG A 127 -1.83 -15.41 -2.57
N HIS A 128 -3.01 -14.96 -2.98
CA HIS A 128 -3.20 -14.34 -4.28
C HIS A 128 -2.51 -12.97 -4.33
N HIS A 129 -2.70 -12.15 -3.30
CA HIS A 129 -2.06 -10.84 -3.24
C HIS A 129 -0.54 -10.93 -3.00
N ALA A 130 -0.02 -11.98 -2.36
CA ALA A 130 1.43 -12.18 -2.24
C ALA A 130 2.16 -12.30 -3.59
N GLN A 131 1.46 -12.72 -4.66
CA GLN A 131 2.03 -12.78 -6.00
C GLN A 131 2.34 -11.37 -6.55
N HIS A 132 1.50 -10.38 -6.21
CA HIS A 132 1.76 -8.98 -6.53
C HIS A 132 3.05 -8.47 -5.86
N HIS A 133 3.31 -8.90 -4.62
CA HIS A 133 4.53 -8.53 -3.87
C HIS A 133 5.77 -9.31 -4.30
N THR A 134 5.64 -10.28 -5.21
CA THR A 134 6.77 -11.06 -5.72
C THR A 134 7.38 -10.35 -6.93
N ASP A 135 8.71 -10.27 -6.97
CA ASP A 135 9.42 -9.64 -8.08
C ASP A 135 9.02 -10.28 -9.42
N PRO A 136 8.75 -9.47 -10.47
CA PRO A 136 9.05 -8.03 -10.59
C PRO A 136 7.90 -7.07 -10.22
N LYS A 137 6.89 -7.53 -9.46
CA LYS A 137 5.74 -6.73 -8.98
C LYS A 137 4.92 -6.07 -10.09
N ASN A 138 4.66 -6.80 -11.16
CA ASN A 138 3.96 -6.31 -12.36
C ASN A 138 2.65 -7.05 -12.67
N SER A 139 2.02 -7.68 -11.68
CA SER A 139 0.78 -8.47 -11.85
C SER A 139 -0.12 -8.37 -10.62
N HIS A 140 -1.30 -8.99 -10.68
CA HIS A 140 -2.21 -9.15 -9.53
C HIS A 140 -2.67 -7.83 -8.86
N TYR A 141 -2.94 -6.81 -9.66
CA TYR A 141 -3.26 -5.47 -9.17
C TYR A 141 -4.64 -5.31 -8.54
N CYS A 142 -5.65 -6.07 -8.97
CA CYS A 142 -7.01 -5.94 -8.44
C CYS A 142 -7.05 -6.40 -6.98
N VAL A 143 -7.68 -5.62 -6.09
CA VAL A 143 -7.59 -5.84 -4.62
C VAL A 143 -8.87 -6.34 -3.96
N LEU A 144 -10.01 -6.37 -4.66
CA LEU A 144 -11.29 -6.74 -4.06
C LEU A 144 -11.50 -8.25 -4.09
N THR A 145 -11.31 -8.92 -5.23
CA THR A 145 -11.65 -10.34 -5.40
C THR A 145 -10.47 -11.17 -5.92
N GLY A 146 -10.62 -12.49 -5.92
CA GLY A 146 -9.67 -13.39 -6.59
C GLY A 146 -9.94 -13.60 -8.10
N PHE A 147 -11.05 -13.07 -8.63
CA PHE A 147 -11.56 -13.47 -9.95
C PHE A 147 -10.99 -12.69 -11.12
N VAL A 148 -10.68 -11.39 -10.94
CA VAL A 148 -10.34 -10.51 -12.06
C VAL A 148 -8.88 -10.65 -12.49
N ASN A 149 -7.94 -10.73 -11.55
CA ASN A 149 -6.51 -10.81 -11.87
C ASN A 149 -6.13 -11.96 -12.83
N PRO A 150 -6.61 -13.21 -12.65
CA PRO A 150 -6.25 -14.30 -13.56
C PRO A 150 -6.61 -14.01 -15.01
N ILE A 151 -7.71 -13.28 -15.24
CA ILE A 151 -8.15 -12.89 -16.58
C ILE A 151 -7.20 -11.81 -17.14
N LEU A 152 -6.98 -10.73 -16.39
CA LEU A 152 -6.16 -9.59 -16.83
C LEU A 152 -4.70 -9.95 -17.06
N ASP A 153 -4.14 -10.79 -16.19
CA ASP A 153 -2.75 -11.22 -16.26
C ASP A 153 -2.55 -12.22 -17.43
N THR A 154 -3.54 -13.09 -17.71
CA THR A 154 -3.51 -14.00 -18.87
C THR A 154 -3.50 -13.23 -20.19
N ILE A 155 -4.32 -12.18 -20.30
CA ILE A 155 -4.36 -11.34 -21.51
C ILE A 155 -3.24 -10.28 -21.53
N ARG A 156 -2.37 -10.26 -20.51
CA ARG A 156 -1.25 -9.31 -20.35
C ARG A 156 -1.70 -7.85 -20.49
N LEU A 157 -2.84 -7.52 -19.89
CA LEU A 157 -3.44 -6.19 -20.02
C LEU A 157 -2.46 -5.09 -19.61
N TRP A 158 -1.75 -5.27 -18.49
CA TRP A 158 -0.84 -4.27 -17.93
C TRP A 158 0.32 -3.97 -18.88
N ASP A 159 0.95 -5.01 -19.44
CA ASP A 159 2.01 -4.87 -20.44
C ASP A 159 1.52 -4.12 -21.69
N ALA A 160 0.29 -4.41 -22.14
CA ALA A 160 -0.31 -3.75 -23.29
C ALA A 160 -0.57 -2.26 -23.01
N LEU A 161 -1.07 -1.92 -21.82
CA LEU A 161 -1.27 -0.52 -21.41
C LEU A 161 0.06 0.23 -21.32
N GLU A 162 1.10 -0.38 -20.74
CA GLU A 162 2.44 0.21 -20.68
C GLU A 162 3.04 0.44 -22.08
N ALA A 163 2.82 -0.49 -23.03
CA ALA A 163 3.24 -0.34 -24.42
C ALA A 163 2.53 0.84 -25.11
N VAL A 164 1.24 1.02 -24.87
CA VAL A 164 0.47 2.17 -25.37
C VAL A 164 1.00 3.48 -24.78
N ILE A 165 1.20 3.54 -23.46
CA ILE A 165 1.72 4.74 -22.79
C ILE A 165 3.10 5.10 -23.32
N TRP A 166 3.98 4.12 -23.52
CA TRP A 166 5.28 4.36 -24.14
C TRP A 166 5.15 4.90 -25.56
N SER A 167 4.29 4.30 -26.38
CA SER A 167 4.13 4.68 -27.80
C SER A 167 3.56 6.09 -27.97
N VAL A 168 2.68 6.53 -27.06
CA VAL A 168 2.01 7.84 -27.14
C VAL A 168 2.78 8.91 -26.38
N PHE A 169 3.20 8.63 -25.16
CA PHE A 169 3.75 9.63 -24.23
C PHE A 169 5.26 9.51 -24.01
N HIS A 170 5.89 8.42 -24.48
CA HIS A 170 7.30 8.11 -24.23
C HIS A 170 7.66 8.05 -22.74
N VAL A 171 6.68 7.69 -21.90
CA VAL A 171 6.87 7.53 -20.46
C VAL A 171 7.05 6.05 -20.13
N ARG A 172 8.15 5.72 -19.44
CA ARG A 172 8.40 4.37 -18.93
C ARG A 172 7.83 4.20 -17.52
N ARG A 173 7.46 2.95 -17.22
CA ARG A 173 7.19 2.50 -15.86
C ARG A 173 8.34 2.86 -14.93
N ARG A 174 8.02 3.28 -13.72
CA ARG A 174 8.95 3.52 -12.61
C ARG A 174 9.47 2.18 -12.08
N THR A 175 10.77 2.12 -11.83
CA THR A 175 11.35 1.01 -11.07
C THR A 175 10.91 1.11 -9.62
N ASP A 176 10.24 0.08 -9.14
CA ASP A 176 9.93 -0.05 -7.72
C ASP A 176 11.22 -0.40 -6.96
N ASN A 177 11.63 0.47 -6.03
CA ASN A 177 12.86 0.31 -5.26
C ASN A 177 12.77 -0.78 -4.17
N SER A 178 11.59 -1.37 -3.98
CA SER A 178 11.38 -2.54 -3.14
C SER A 178 11.59 -3.87 -3.88
N VAL A 179 11.86 -3.82 -5.19
CA VAL A 179 12.23 -5.00 -6.00
C VAL A 179 13.68 -5.35 -5.75
N VAL A 180 13.97 -6.61 -5.45
CA VAL A 180 15.34 -7.07 -5.29
C VAL A 180 15.95 -7.31 -6.67
N VAL A 181 16.74 -6.35 -7.15
CA VAL A 181 17.50 -6.54 -8.39
C VAL A 181 18.52 -7.66 -8.16
N ALA A 182 18.43 -8.73 -8.95
CA ALA A 182 19.41 -9.82 -8.94
C ALA A 182 20.81 -9.26 -9.26
N GLY A 183 21.58 -8.95 -8.22
CA GLY A 183 22.90 -8.31 -8.33
C GLY A 183 23.32 -7.46 -7.12
N GLU A 184 22.38 -6.96 -6.30
CA GLU A 184 22.71 -6.05 -5.17
C GLU A 184 22.89 -6.74 -3.81
N THR A 185 22.91 -8.07 -3.77
CA THR A 185 22.95 -8.84 -2.50
C THR A 185 24.26 -8.71 -1.71
N LEU A 186 25.31 -8.10 -2.28
CA LEU A 186 26.62 -7.96 -1.63
C LEU A 186 26.95 -6.53 -1.15
N SER A 187 26.32 -5.48 -1.70
CA SER A 187 26.63 -4.09 -1.33
C SER A 187 25.80 -3.57 -0.15
N GLY A 188 24.51 -3.94 -0.10
CA GLY A 188 23.59 -3.50 0.95
C GLY A 188 23.94 -4.02 2.35
N ARG A 189 24.41 -5.28 2.44
CA ARG A 189 24.84 -5.90 3.71
C ARG A 189 26.05 -5.19 4.34
N ALA A 190 27.05 -4.84 3.53
CA ALA A 190 28.24 -4.13 3.99
C ALA A 190 27.92 -2.70 4.46
N THR A 191 26.91 -2.07 3.87
CA THR A 191 26.49 -0.71 4.23
C THR A 191 25.70 -0.68 5.54
N LEU A 192 24.85 -1.69 5.78
CA LEU A 192 24.11 -1.85 7.04
C LEU A 192 25.02 -2.24 8.21
N GLU A 193 26.00 -3.14 8.01
CA GLU A 193 26.98 -3.48 9.04
C GLU A 193 27.86 -2.28 9.42
N ARG A 194 28.28 -1.46 8.45
CA ARG A 194 29.03 -0.21 8.74
C ARG A 194 28.20 0.83 9.48
N ALA A 195 26.89 0.90 9.23
CA ALA A 195 26.00 1.80 9.93
C ALA A 195 25.80 1.37 11.39
N GLN A 196 25.61 0.06 11.64
CA GLN A 196 25.46 -0.49 13.00
C GLN A 196 26.75 -0.41 13.82
N LEU A 197 27.93 -0.61 13.21
CA LEU A 197 29.22 -0.45 13.89
C LEU A 197 29.49 1.01 14.32
N LYS A 198 29.01 2.00 13.56
CA LYS A 198 29.16 3.42 13.91
C LYS A 198 28.26 3.84 15.08
N THR A 199 27.04 3.30 15.19
CA THR A 199 26.15 3.59 16.32
C THR A 199 26.66 2.99 17.62
N VAL A 200 27.17 1.74 17.59
CA VAL A 200 27.74 1.08 18.78
C VAL A 200 29.02 1.79 19.25
N GLY A 201 29.86 2.26 18.33
CA GLY A 201 31.06 3.03 18.66
C GLY A 201 30.77 4.41 19.28
N ALA A 202 29.67 5.05 18.87
CA ALA A 202 29.26 6.35 19.41
C ALA A 202 28.69 6.24 20.84
N GLU A 203 27.92 5.17 21.15
CA GLU A 203 27.42 4.92 22.50
C GLU A 203 28.55 4.54 23.47
N SER A 204 29.55 3.79 23.01
CA SER A 204 30.74 3.44 23.82
C SER A 204 31.59 4.66 24.19
N ALA A 205 31.67 5.68 23.33
CA ALA A 205 32.45 6.89 23.60
C ALA A 205 31.73 7.87 24.54
N ALA A 206 30.40 7.86 24.57
CA ALA A 206 29.60 8.70 25.46
C ALA A 206 29.63 8.23 26.94
N LEU A 207 29.89 6.94 27.18
CA LEU A 207 29.95 6.34 28.52
C LEU A 207 31.32 6.47 29.22
N SER A 208 32.38 6.90 28.52
CA SER A 208 33.75 7.00 29.08
C SER A 208 34.15 8.40 29.57
N VAL A 209 33.25 9.38 29.53
CA VAL A 209 33.54 10.76 30.00
C VAL A 209 32.60 11.14 31.14
N SER A 210 32.95 10.72 32.36
CA SER A 210 32.43 11.30 33.60
C SER A 210 33.58 11.97 34.37
N PRO A 211 33.53 13.28 34.65
CA PRO A 211 34.59 13.92 35.42
C PRO A 211 34.34 13.77 36.93
N THR A 212 35.34 13.26 37.63
CA THR A 212 35.45 13.18 39.09
C THR A 212 36.17 14.40 39.68
N SER A 213 35.87 14.71 40.95
CA SER A 213 36.67 15.45 41.95
C SER A 213 36.63 17.01 41.91
N ASN A 214 36.69 17.81 42.99
CA ASN A 214 36.64 17.65 44.45
C ASN A 214 36.55 19.05 45.16
N GLU A 215 36.12 19.07 46.44
CA GLU A 215 36.51 19.95 47.59
C GLU A 215 36.22 21.49 47.67
N ARG A 216 35.40 21.93 48.67
CA ARG A 216 35.69 22.58 50.01
C ARG A 216 36.23 24.03 49.93
N SER A 217 35.71 25.06 50.62
CA SER A 217 35.63 25.29 52.09
C SER A 217 34.84 26.61 52.41
N VAL A 218 33.94 26.65 53.40
CA VAL A 218 34.02 27.23 54.79
C VAL A 218 33.66 28.73 54.97
N GLY A 219 32.77 28.99 55.94
CA GLY A 219 32.56 30.27 56.68
C GLY A 219 31.13 30.82 56.55
N ALA A 220 30.41 31.32 57.56
CA ALA A 220 30.56 31.47 59.00
C ALA A 220 29.16 31.79 59.60
N LEU A 221 29.02 31.66 60.92
CA LEU A 221 27.79 31.81 61.72
C LEU A 221 27.33 33.26 61.99
N ARG A 222 25.99 33.46 62.02
CA ARG A 222 25.17 34.30 62.93
C ARG A 222 25.30 35.85 62.82
N PRO A 223 24.35 36.66 63.35
CA PRO A 223 23.46 36.50 64.54
C PRO A 223 22.19 35.68 64.34
#